data_AF-A0A368H5T4-F1
#
_entry.id   AF-A0A368H5T4-F1
#
_cell.length_a   1.000
_cell.length_b   1.000
_cell.length_c   1.000
_cell.angle_alpha   90.00
_cell.angle_beta   90.00
_cell.angle_gamma   90.00
#
_symmetry.space_group_name_H-M   'P 1'
#
loop_
_entity.id
_entity.type
_entity.pdbx_description
1 polymer ?
#
loop_
_entity_poly.entity_id
_entity_poly.type
_entity_poly.pdbx_seq_one_letter_code
_entity_poly.pdbx_strand_id
1 'polypeptide(L)'
;MESLKLNMFILNLALADLIVCIFSLPITPITSIYKNWYFGEHMCHSLPWIQGASVFVATFSLTLIAIDRYFMVVTPHKRRMTRVQARFVMICLWLVAILITFPYSWYMELTNYENDGYCGEFCTETWPNASVQRAYTVFVLVAQFFVPFMIMFFCYSRIFKHLKQRTQDKIRKMNERSLILTASMPVLSTVKRKVGTRVDVLEQCRRKCLLLQQTRRNTMILVLVVLFFFVSWFPHNVASMAFEFSDAQLFIYDGTNYIYLISLISHSVAMISIMSNPVLYGLLNRGFVSHLRHGWTSSLRKFKKSETDVSAVLV
;
A
#
# COMPACT_ATOMS: atom_id res chain seq x y z
N MET A 1 0.11 10.81 -18.57
CA MET A 1 0.68 9.49 -18.87
C MET A 1 1.26 8.82 -17.62
N GLU A 2 2.04 9.55 -16.82
CA GLU A 2 2.52 9.14 -15.49
C GLU A 2 1.36 8.79 -14.52
N SER A 3 0.27 9.57 -14.59
CA SER A 3 -0.94 9.33 -13.80
C SER A 3 -1.64 7.99 -14.10
N LEU A 4 -1.64 7.52 -15.36
CA LEU A 4 -2.46 6.35 -15.70
C LEU A 4 -1.88 5.03 -15.19
N LYS A 5 -0.56 4.84 -15.27
CA LYS A 5 0.09 3.61 -14.77
C LYS A 5 0.01 3.53 -13.25
N LEU A 6 0.27 4.65 -12.58
CA LEU A 6 0.10 4.77 -11.15
C LEU A 6 -1.34 4.44 -10.73
N ASN A 7 -2.35 4.94 -11.46
CA ASN A 7 -3.75 4.63 -11.20
C ASN A 7 -4.04 3.12 -11.34
N MET A 8 -3.40 2.43 -12.29
CA MET A 8 -3.56 0.97 -12.43
C MET A 8 -2.99 0.21 -11.22
N PHE A 9 -1.80 0.57 -10.74
CA PHE A 9 -1.21 -0.04 -9.55
C PHE A 9 -1.99 0.29 -8.27
N ILE A 10 -2.48 1.52 -8.16
CA ILE A 10 -3.35 1.93 -7.04
C ILE A 10 -4.67 1.14 -7.08
N LEU A 11 -5.28 0.96 -8.26
CA LEU A 11 -6.50 0.18 -8.39
C LEU A 11 -6.26 -1.30 -8.06
N ASN A 12 -5.12 -1.86 -8.48
CA ASN A 12 -4.74 -3.23 -8.15
C ASN A 12 -4.57 -3.42 -6.63
N LEU A 13 -3.94 -2.46 -5.96
CA LEU A 13 -3.79 -2.45 -4.51
C LEU A 13 -5.16 -2.32 -3.82
N ALA A 14 -6.02 -1.40 -4.28
CA ALA A 14 -7.37 -1.25 -3.75
C ALA A 14 -8.25 -2.50 -3.96
N LEU A 15 -8.05 -3.26 -5.04
CA LEU A 15 -8.73 -4.53 -5.26
C LEU A 15 -8.29 -5.59 -4.25
N ALA A 16 -6.99 -5.73 -4.02
CA ALA A 16 -6.46 -6.65 -3.01
C ALA A 16 -6.96 -6.29 -1.60
N ASP A 17 -6.92 -5.01 -1.25
CA ASP A 17 -7.46 -4.47 0.00
C ASP A 17 -8.95 -4.79 0.17
N LEU A 18 -9.76 -4.57 -0.88
CA LEU A 18 -11.20 -4.83 -0.85
C LEU A 18 -11.51 -6.31 -0.62
N ILE A 19 -10.74 -7.21 -1.22
CA ILE A 19 -10.89 -8.65 -1.01
C ILE A 19 -10.67 -9.00 0.47
N VAL A 20 -9.60 -8.48 1.08
CA VAL A 20 -9.36 -8.69 2.51
C VAL A 20 -10.48 -8.09 3.36
N CYS A 21 -11.01 -6.92 2.99
CA CYS A 21 -12.13 -6.30 3.69
C CYS A 21 -13.41 -7.16 3.66
N ILE A 22 -13.72 -7.77 2.53
CA ILE A 22 -14.95 -8.56 2.35
C ILE A 22 -14.87 -9.88 3.12
N PHE A 23 -13.71 -10.54 3.10
CA PHE A 23 -13.57 -11.88 3.68
C PHE A 23 -12.97 -11.87 5.09
N SER A 24 -11.85 -11.17 5.32
CA SER A 24 -11.12 -11.23 6.58
C SER A 24 -11.79 -10.46 7.72
N LEU A 25 -12.24 -9.23 7.46
CA LEU A 25 -12.82 -8.37 8.50
C LEU A 25 -14.06 -8.96 9.18
N PRO A 26 -15.01 -9.62 8.50
CA PRO A 26 -16.11 -10.29 9.19
C PRO A 26 -15.73 -11.66 9.76
N ILE A 27 -14.99 -12.49 9.02
CA ILE A 27 -14.80 -13.89 9.38
C ILE A 27 -13.80 -14.07 10.53
N THR A 28 -12.67 -13.35 10.50
CA THR A 28 -11.60 -13.53 11.51
C THR A 28 -12.06 -13.15 12.93
N PRO A 29 -12.80 -12.06 13.17
CA PRO A 29 -13.33 -11.78 14.51
C PRO A 29 -14.39 -12.78 14.98
N ILE A 30 -15.28 -13.24 14.09
CA ILE A 30 -16.29 -14.25 14.44
C ILE A 30 -15.59 -15.52 14.93
N THR A 31 -14.62 -16.02 14.18
CA THR A 31 -13.87 -17.23 14.54
C THR A 31 -13.01 -17.05 15.80
N SER A 32 -12.48 -15.84 16.03
CA SER A 32 -11.67 -15.53 17.22
C SER A 32 -12.50 -15.36 18.50
N ILE A 33 -13.73 -14.81 18.41
CA ILE A 33 -14.60 -14.55 19.55
C ILE A 33 -15.36 -15.82 19.95
N TYR A 34 -15.99 -16.47 18.99
CA TYR A 34 -16.78 -17.69 19.25
C TYR A 34 -15.91 -18.93 19.40
N LYS A 35 -14.61 -18.85 19.03
CA LYS A 35 -13.65 -19.95 19.11
C LYS A 35 -14.16 -21.23 18.44
N ASN A 36 -14.86 -21.06 17.32
CA ASN A 36 -15.43 -22.14 16.54
C ASN A 36 -15.52 -21.72 15.07
N TRP A 37 -15.39 -22.67 14.16
CA TRP A 37 -15.42 -22.45 12.72
C TRP A 37 -16.79 -22.77 12.13
N TYR A 38 -17.51 -21.74 11.65
CA TYR A 38 -18.89 -21.89 11.13
C TYR A 38 -19.00 -21.85 9.61
N PHE A 39 -17.89 -21.62 8.90
CA PHE A 39 -17.92 -21.27 7.46
C PHE A 39 -17.70 -22.47 6.53
N GLY A 40 -17.65 -23.68 7.10
CA GLY A 40 -17.44 -24.94 6.38
C GLY A 40 -16.00 -25.16 5.90
N GLU A 41 -15.73 -26.38 5.44
CA GLU A 41 -14.40 -26.85 5.05
C GLU A 41 -13.79 -26.03 3.90
N HIS A 42 -14.56 -25.77 2.84
CA HIS A 42 -14.05 -25.00 1.69
C HIS A 42 -13.57 -23.59 2.08
N MET A 43 -14.24 -22.93 3.03
CA MET A 43 -13.81 -21.62 3.49
C MET A 43 -12.56 -21.72 4.37
N CYS A 44 -12.37 -22.85 5.08
CA CYS A 44 -11.17 -23.08 5.90
C CYS A 44 -9.90 -23.10 5.04
N HIS A 45 -9.94 -23.72 3.86
CA HIS A 45 -8.82 -23.69 2.91
C HIS A 45 -8.70 -22.34 2.18
N SER A 46 -9.82 -21.78 1.72
CA SER A 46 -9.80 -20.65 0.77
C SER A 46 -9.60 -19.29 1.44
N LEU A 47 -10.10 -19.08 2.66
CA LEU A 47 -9.91 -17.84 3.40
C LEU A 47 -8.43 -17.48 3.61
N PRO A 48 -7.59 -18.34 4.22
CA PRO A 48 -6.16 -18.06 4.40
C PRO A 48 -5.44 -17.86 3.07
N TRP A 49 -5.85 -18.58 2.02
CA TRP A 49 -5.27 -18.46 0.68
C TRP A 49 -5.51 -17.09 0.06
N ILE A 50 -6.77 -16.64 0.05
CA ILE A 50 -7.20 -15.35 -0.49
C ILE A 50 -6.61 -14.20 0.32
N GLN A 51 -6.57 -14.32 1.64
CA GLN A 51 -5.95 -13.33 2.53
C GLN A 51 -4.46 -13.21 2.23
N GLY A 52 -3.73 -14.32 2.27
CA GLY A 52 -2.30 -14.34 1.99
C GLY A 52 -1.97 -13.77 0.60
N ALA A 53 -2.67 -14.25 -0.44
CA ALA A 53 -2.44 -13.78 -1.81
C ALA A 53 -2.67 -12.27 -1.93
N SER A 54 -3.73 -11.74 -1.31
CA SER A 54 -4.03 -10.31 -1.33
C SER A 54 -2.94 -9.48 -0.65
N VAL A 55 -2.40 -9.94 0.47
CA VAL A 55 -1.29 -9.27 1.19
C VAL A 55 0.00 -9.25 0.37
N PHE A 56 0.33 -10.36 -0.30
CA PHE A 56 1.47 -10.42 -1.23
C PHE A 56 1.28 -9.46 -2.40
N VAL A 57 0.12 -9.47 -3.06
CA VAL A 57 -0.20 -8.55 -4.16
C VAL A 57 -0.11 -7.11 -3.70
N ALA A 58 -0.61 -6.79 -2.50
CA ALA A 58 -0.55 -5.45 -1.95
C ALA A 58 0.89 -4.98 -1.76
N THR A 59 1.71 -5.80 -1.10
CA THR A 59 3.12 -5.49 -0.81
C THR A 59 3.97 -5.37 -2.08
N PHE A 60 3.80 -6.29 -3.04
CA PHE A 60 4.50 -6.23 -4.31
C PHE A 60 4.04 -5.04 -5.16
N SER A 61 2.77 -4.66 -5.09
CA SER A 61 2.27 -3.44 -5.74
C SER A 61 2.94 -2.18 -5.16
N LEU A 62 3.07 -2.07 -3.84
CA LEU A 62 3.81 -0.97 -3.19
C LEU A 62 5.28 -0.94 -3.62
N THR A 63 5.91 -2.10 -3.73
CA THR A 63 7.30 -2.24 -4.19
C THR A 63 7.45 -1.76 -5.64
N LEU A 64 6.55 -2.17 -6.53
CA LEU A 64 6.55 -1.71 -7.92
C LEU A 64 6.30 -0.20 -8.04
N ILE A 65 5.42 0.36 -7.21
CA ILE A 65 5.22 1.81 -7.14
C ILE A 65 6.53 2.49 -6.74
N ALA A 66 7.24 2.00 -5.73
CA ALA A 66 8.53 2.56 -5.32
C ALA A 66 9.60 2.47 -6.45
N ILE A 67 9.65 1.35 -7.17
CA ILE A 67 10.56 1.14 -8.30
C ILE A 67 10.24 2.08 -9.48
N ASP A 68 8.97 2.19 -9.89
CA ASP A 68 8.55 3.10 -10.97
C ASP A 68 8.88 4.55 -10.60
N ARG A 69 8.65 4.95 -9.34
CA ARG A 69 9.04 6.27 -8.82
C ARG A 69 10.56 6.47 -8.85
N TYR A 70 11.33 5.46 -8.48
CA TYR A 70 12.79 5.54 -8.55
C TYR A 70 13.27 5.81 -9.98
N PHE A 71 12.83 5.02 -10.95
CA PHE A 71 13.22 5.21 -12.35
C PHE A 71 12.78 6.57 -12.89
N MET A 72 11.59 7.03 -12.50
CA MET A 72 11.03 8.31 -12.92
C MET A 72 11.84 9.51 -12.41
N VAL A 73 12.26 9.49 -11.14
CA VAL A 73 12.91 10.63 -10.49
C VAL A 73 14.43 10.61 -10.72
N VAL A 74 15.07 9.45 -10.57
CA VAL A 74 16.53 9.33 -10.54
C VAL A 74 17.10 9.13 -11.95
N THR A 75 16.50 8.27 -12.77
CA THR A 75 17.02 7.92 -14.11
C THR A 75 16.01 8.19 -15.23
N PRO A 76 15.68 9.48 -15.50
CA PRO A 76 14.59 9.84 -16.40
C PRO A 76 14.80 9.46 -17.87
N HIS A 77 16.01 9.04 -18.27
CA HIS A 77 16.36 8.65 -19.64
C HIS A 77 16.24 7.15 -19.93
N LYS A 78 15.97 6.31 -18.92
CA LYS A 78 15.70 4.89 -19.16
C LYS A 78 14.29 4.70 -19.75
N ARG A 79 14.14 3.70 -20.63
CA ARG A 79 12.86 3.37 -21.28
C ARG A 79 11.80 3.08 -20.22
N ARG A 80 10.64 3.72 -20.37
CA ARG A 80 9.51 3.59 -19.44
C ARG A 80 8.73 2.31 -19.71
N MET A 81 8.28 1.66 -18.63
CA MET A 81 7.32 0.57 -18.71
C MET A 81 6.04 1.04 -19.43
N THR A 82 5.61 0.29 -20.43
CA THR A 82 4.38 0.53 -21.20
C THR A 82 3.15 0.07 -20.42
N ARG A 83 1.94 0.46 -20.86
CA ARG A 83 0.68 0.03 -20.21
C ARG A 83 0.46 -1.47 -20.33
N VAL A 84 0.84 -2.06 -21.47
CA VAL A 84 0.73 -3.51 -21.72
C VAL A 84 1.66 -4.26 -20.76
N GLN A 85 2.92 -3.81 -20.64
CA GLN A 85 3.87 -4.36 -19.69
C GLN A 85 3.36 -4.24 -18.24
N ALA A 86 2.77 -3.09 -17.86
CA ALA A 86 2.21 -2.92 -16.52
C ALA A 86 1.05 -3.89 -16.23
N ARG A 87 0.15 -4.14 -17.19
CA ARG A 87 -0.91 -5.16 -17.03
C ARG A 87 -0.33 -6.56 -16.87
N PHE A 88 0.63 -6.91 -17.72
CA PHE A 88 1.28 -8.21 -17.66
C PHE A 88 1.97 -8.42 -16.30
N VAL A 89 2.69 -7.41 -15.80
CA VAL A 89 3.30 -7.45 -14.47
C VAL A 89 2.25 -7.66 -13.37
N MET A 90 1.12 -6.96 -13.40
CA MET A 90 0.05 -7.16 -12.40
C MET A 90 -0.51 -8.58 -12.43
N ILE A 91 -0.77 -9.15 -13.61
CA ILE A 91 -1.24 -10.54 -13.73
C ILE A 91 -0.19 -11.51 -13.15
N CYS A 92 1.10 -11.30 -13.47
CA CYS A 92 2.17 -12.10 -12.91
C CYS A 92 2.25 -12.00 -11.38
N LEU A 93 2.02 -10.81 -10.80
CA LEU A 93 1.99 -10.65 -9.34
C LEU A 93 0.91 -11.50 -8.69
N TRP A 94 -0.29 -11.52 -9.27
CA TRP A 94 -1.38 -12.36 -8.78
C TRP A 94 -1.02 -13.84 -8.85
N LEU A 95 -0.52 -14.30 -9.99
CA LEU A 95 -0.12 -15.71 -10.16
C LEU A 95 0.98 -16.12 -9.18
N VAL A 96 2.00 -15.27 -9.00
CA VAL A 96 3.08 -15.52 -8.04
C VAL A 96 2.56 -15.52 -6.60
N ALA A 97 1.69 -14.57 -6.23
CA ALA A 97 1.12 -14.52 -4.90
C ALA A 97 0.29 -15.77 -4.59
N ILE A 98 -0.58 -16.17 -5.52
CA ILE A 98 -1.41 -17.37 -5.42
C ILE A 98 -0.55 -18.63 -5.26
N LEU A 99 0.53 -18.73 -6.04
CA LEU A 99 1.44 -19.87 -5.98
C LEU A 99 2.20 -19.92 -4.65
N ILE A 100 2.70 -18.77 -4.18
CA ILE A 100 3.42 -18.68 -2.91
C ILE A 100 2.53 -19.08 -1.74
N THR A 101 1.25 -18.67 -1.75
CA THR A 101 0.33 -18.95 -0.64
C THR A 101 -0.42 -20.26 -0.75
N PHE A 102 -0.26 -21.00 -1.84
CA PHE A 102 -0.92 -22.29 -2.05
C PHE A 102 -0.59 -23.33 -0.96
N PRO A 103 0.66 -23.52 -0.50
CA PRO A 103 0.96 -24.49 0.56
C PRO A 103 0.18 -24.19 1.85
N TYR A 104 0.03 -22.92 2.21
CA TYR A 104 -0.74 -22.52 3.39
C TYR A 104 -2.22 -22.93 3.29
N SER A 105 -2.81 -22.85 2.09
CA SER A 105 -4.17 -23.33 1.83
C SER A 105 -4.28 -24.86 1.92
N TRP A 106 -3.27 -25.55 1.39
CA TRP A 106 -3.23 -27.01 1.34
C TRP A 106 -3.12 -27.65 2.73
N TYR A 107 -2.35 -27.02 3.62
CA TYR A 107 -2.14 -27.51 4.99
C TYR A 107 -3.09 -26.89 6.01
N MET A 108 -4.14 -26.19 5.60
CA MET A 108 -5.22 -25.81 6.49
C MET A 108 -6.31 -26.87 6.46
N GLU A 109 -6.78 -27.33 7.61
CA GLU A 109 -7.75 -28.41 7.72
C GLU A 109 -8.80 -28.10 8.80
N LEU A 110 -10.03 -28.55 8.56
CA LEU A 110 -11.12 -28.45 9.53
C LEU A 110 -11.09 -29.66 10.46
N THR A 111 -10.70 -29.45 11.71
CA THR A 111 -10.52 -30.53 12.70
C THR A 111 -11.41 -30.30 13.92
N ASN A 112 -12.00 -31.39 14.43
CA ASN A 112 -12.75 -31.38 15.69
C ASN A 112 -11.82 -31.81 16.85
N TYR A 113 -11.73 -30.98 17.89
CA TYR A 113 -10.85 -31.18 19.05
C TYR A 113 -11.59 -31.71 20.30
N GLU A 114 -12.79 -32.28 20.14
CA GLU A 114 -13.59 -32.87 21.24
C GLU A 114 -12.81 -33.92 22.02
N ASN A 115 -12.00 -34.73 21.33
CA ASN A 115 -11.15 -35.77 21.95
C ASN A 115 -10.03 -35.19 22.82
N ASP A 116 -9.63 -33.94 22.59
CA ASP A 116 -8.59 -33.22 23.34
C ASP A 116 -9.18 -32.32 24.43
N GLY A 117 -10.49 -32.43 24.70
CA GLY A 117 -11.20 -31.70 25.74
C GLY A 117 -11.71 -30.31 25.33
N TYR A 118 -11.67 -29.99 24.04
CA TYR A 118 -12.17 -28.72 23.50
C TYR A 118 -13.45 -28.94 22.69
N CYS A 119 -14.49 -28.14 22.94
CA CYS A 119 -15.74 -28.23 22.17
C CYS A 119 -15.65 -27.35 20.90
N GLY A 120 -15.92 -27.92 19.73
CA GLY A 120 -16.04 -27.21 18.45
C GLY A 120 -15.13 -27.73 17.34
N GLU A 121 -15.37 -27.20 16.14
CA GLU A 121 -14.57 -27.41 14.94
C GLU A 121 -13.64 -26.20 14.73
N PHE A 122 -12.38 -26.47 14.43
CA PHE A 122 -11.35 -25.45 14.27
C PHE A 122 -10.69 -25.60 12.91
N CYS A 123 -10.47 -24.47 12.24
CA CYS A 123 -9.63 -24.43 11.05
C CYS A 123 -8.18 -24.24 11.50
N THR A 124 -7.38 -25.31 11.40
CA THR A 124 -6.03 -25.39 11.98
C THR A 124 -5.00 -25.82 10.96
N GLU A 125 -3.74 -25.47 11.21
CA GLU A 125 -2.63 -25.84 10.34
C GLU A 125 -2.15 -27.27 10.64
N THR A 126 -2.27 -28.17 9.67
CA THR A 126 -1.88 -29.59 9.76
C THR A 126 -0.63 -29.88 8.92
N TRP A 127 0.48 -29.20 9.24
CA TRP A 127 1.75 -29.43 8.55
C TRP A 127 2.35 -30.80 8.87
N PRO A 128 3.02 -31.46 7.90
CA PRO A 128 3.56 -32.80 8.08
C PRO A 128 4.71 -32.85 9.08
N ASN A 129 5.46 -31.75 9.22
CA ASN A 129 6.60 -31.62 10.12
C ASN A 129 6.73 -30.17 10.59
N ALA A 130 7.01 -29.96 11.88
CA ALA A 130 7.25 -28.63 12.45
C ALA A 130 8.41 -27.89 11.75
N SER A 131 9.43 -28.60 11.26
CA SER A 131 10.53 -27.99 10.49
C SER A 131 10.05 -27.37 9.17
N VAL A 132 9.08 -27.99 8.49
CA VAL A 132 8.52 -27.50 7.23
C VAL A 132 7.65 -26.27 7.49
N GLN A 133 6.80 -26.32 8.51
CA GLN A 133 5.99 -25.20 8.95
C GLN A 133 6.86 -23.98 9.28
N ARG A 134 7.86 -24.13 10.15
CA ARG A 134 8.83 -23.07 10.50
C ARG A 134 9.55 -22.50 9.28
N ALA A 135 10.03 -23.36 8.39
CA ALA A 135 10.72 -22.93 7.18
C ALA A 135 9.79 -22.12 6.26
N TYR A 136 8.53 -22.55 6.12
CA TYR A 136 7.53 -21.84 5.35
C TYR A 136 7.16 -20.49 5.98
N THR A 137 6.93 -20.44 7.29
CA THR A 137 6.64 -19.20 8.03
C THR A 137 7.78 -18.18 7.88
N VAL A 138 9.04 -18.62 8.02
CA VAL A 138 10.21 -17.76 7.79
C VAL A 138 10.31 -17.31 6.34
N PHE A 139 10.06 -18.20 5.38
CA PHE A 139 10.04 -17.86 3.96
C PHE A 139 9.00 -16.79 3.65
N VAL A 140 7.76 -16.96 4.12
CA VAL A 140 6.67 -15.99 3.95
C VAL A 140 7.07 -14.64 4.55
N LEU A 141 7.60 -14.61 5.78
CA LEU A 141 8.07 -13.39 6.43
C LEU A 141 9.15 -12.68 5.59
N VAL A 142 10.15 -13.40 5.09
CA VAL A 142 11.23 -12.81 4.29
C VAL A 142 10.69 -12.30 2.95
N ALA A 143 9.87 -13.09 2.26
CA ALA A 143 9.36 -12.78 0.93
C ALA A 143 8.29 -11.68 0.93
N GLN A 144 7.41 -11.66 1.94
CA GLN A 144 6.31 -10.69 2.05
C GLN A 144 6.76 -9.41 2.76
N PHE A 145 7.63 -9.51 3.76
CA PHE A 145 8.00 -8.35 4.58
C PHE A 145 9.41 -7.85 4.21
N PHE A 146 10.46 -8.57 4.59
CA PHE A 146 11.82 -8.01 4.56
C PHE A 146 12.32 -7.65 3.15
N VAL A 147 12.18 -8.53 2.16
CA VAL A 147 12.67 -8.28 0.79
C VAL A 147 11.99 -7.04 0.17
N PRO A 148 10.63 -6.96 0.14
CA PRO A 148 9.92 -5.77 -0.31
C PRO A 148 10.34 -4.49 0.40
N PHE A 149 10.46 -4.52 1.73
CA PHE A 149 10.84 -3.35 2.51
C PHE A 149 12.25 -2.86 2.22
N MET A 150 13.22 -3.77 2.06
CA MET A 150 14.58 -3.42 1.69
C MET A 150 14.64 -2.74 0.31
N ILE A 151 13.89 -3.26 -0.66
CA ILE A 151 13.79 -2.66 -2.00
C ILE A 151 13.17 -1.26 -1.92
N MET A 152 12.05 -1.11 -1.21
CA MET A 152 11.38 0.18 -1.03
C MET A 152 12.29 1.20 -0.34
N PHE A 153 12.96 0.80 0.75
CA PHE A 153 13.91 1.63 1.48
C PHE A 153 15.07 2.10 0.58
N PHE A 154 15.65 1.19 -0.20
CA PHE A 154 16.69 1.53 -1.16
C PHE A 154 16.20 2.55 -2.21
N CYS A 155 15.05 2.29 -2.84
CA CYS A 155 14.47 3.17 -3.84
C CYS A 155 14.23 4.58 -3.28
N TYR A 156 13.56 4.70 -2.13
CA TYR A 156 13.26 6.00 -1.54
C TYR A 156 14.49 6.74 -1.03
N SER A 157 15.46 6.05 -0.44
CA SER A 157 16.73 6.65 -0.02
C SER A 157 17.47 7.29 -1.19
N ARG A 158 17.53 6.59 -2.34
CA ARG A 158 18.13 7.13 -3.56
C ARG A 158 17.33 8.30 -4.13
N ILE A 159 16.00 8.25 -4.09
CA ILE A 159 15.15 9.36 -4.51
C ILE A 159 15.43 10.61 -3.66
N PHE A 160 15.49 10.48 -2.32
CA PHE A 160 15.77 11.61 -1.45
C PHE A 160 17.16 12.20 -1.66
N LYS A 161 18.18 11.34 -1.81
CA LYS A 161 19.54 11.78 -2.13
C LYS A 161 19.56 12.60 -3.42
N HIS A 162 18.92 12.10 -4.47
CA HIS A 162 18.83 12.79 -5.76
C HIS A 162 18.07 14.12 -5.69
N LEU A 163 16.94 14.16 -4.97
CA LEU A 163 16.16 15.38 -4.78
C LEU A 163 16.94 16.44 -3.98
N LYS A 164 17.70 16.01 -2.94
CA LYS A 164 18.56 16.90 -2.16
C LYS A 164 19.70 17.48 -3.00
N GLN A 165 20.39 16.63 -3.76
CA GLN A 165 21.46 17.04 -4.68
C GLN A 165 20.96 18.06 -5.70
N ARG A 166 19.82 17.80 -6.37
CA ARG A 166 19.25 18.76 -7.33
C ARG A 166 18.86 20.10 -6.72
N THR A 167 18.43 20.11 -5.46
CA THR A 167 18.10 21.35 -4.76
C THR A 167 19.37 22.13 -4.44
N GLN A 168 20.42 21.46 -3.96
CA GLN A 168 21.72 22.07 -3.69
C GLN A 168 22.39 22.60 -4.97
N ASP A 169 22.36 21.85 -6.07
CA ASP A 169 22.90 22.28 -7.36
C ASP A 169 22.21 23.54 -7.90
N LYS A 170 20.89 23.65 -7.69
CA LYS A 170 20.13 24.85 -8.05
C LYS A 170 20.54 26.05 -7.21
N ILE A 171 20.67 25.87 -5.89
CA ILE A 171 21.10 26.94 -4.97
C ILE A 171 22.53 27.39 -5.34
N ARG A 172 23.46 26.45 -5.57
CA ARG A 172 24.83 26.77 -5.99
C ARG A 172 24.86 27.59 -7.28
N LYS A 173 24.14 27.15 -8.32
CA LYS A 173 24.05 27.88 -9.60
C LYS A 173 23.37 29.24 -9.46
N MET A 174 22.41 29.39 -8.55
CA MET A 174 21.80 30.69 -8.25
C MET A 174 22.80 31.64 -7.58
N ASN A 175 23.57 31.15 -6.60
CA ASN A 175 24.61 31.93 -5.92
C ASN A 175 25.74 32.33 -6.87
N GLU A 176 26.18 31.43 -7.75
CA GLU A 176 27.17 31.75 -8.81
C GLU A 176 26.66 32.86 -9.74
N ARG A 177 25.38 32.80 -10.15
CA ARG A 177 24.77 33.85 -11.00
C ARG A 177 24.63 35.19 -10.30
N SER A 178 24.28 35.21 -9.01
CA SER A 178 24.19 36.47 -8.25
C SER A 178 25.56 37.10 -8.04
N LEU A 179 26.61 36.29 -7.84
CA LEU A 179 27.98 36.76 -7.70
C LEU A 179 28.49 37.38 -9.01
N ILE A 180 28.22 36.75 -10.15
CA ILE A 180 28.59 37.31 -11.46
C ILE A 180 27.83 38.62 -11.72
N LEU A 181 26.54 38.68 -11.42
CA LEU A 181 25.73 39.90 -11.63
C LEU A 181 26.18 41.09 -10.78
N THR A 182 26.65 40.84 -9.55
CA THR A 182 27.22 41.87 -8.65
C THR A 182 28.62 42.30 -9.08
N ALA A 183 29.42 41.39 -9.66
CA ALA A 183 30.74 41.71 -10.18
C ALA A 183 30.74 42.41 -11.55
N SER A 184 29.64 42.33 -12.32
CA SER A 184 29.57 42.81 -13.71
C SER A 184 28.58 43.97 -13.92
N MET A 185 28.34 44.81 -12.93
CA MET A 185 27.63 46.07 -13.14
C MET A 185 28.52 47.08 -13.90
N PRO A 186 28.24 47.31 -15.19
CA PRO A 186 28.03 48.67 -15.66
C PRO A 186 26.64 48.85 -16.27
N VAL A 187 26.26 50.12 -16.32
CA VAL A 187 24.94 50.67 -16.64
C VAL A 187 24.45 50.32 -18.07
N LEU A 188 23.12 50.26 -18.21
CA LEU A 188 22.30 50.54 -19.40
C LEU A 188 21.76 49.39 -20.30
N SER A 189 20.41 49.35 -20.29
CA SER A 189 19.46 49.21 -21.41
C SER A 189 19.74 48.28 -22.59
N THR A 190 18.93 47.21 -22.68
CA THR A 190 18.36 46.71 -23.95
C THR A 190 17.11 45.88 -23.61
N VAL A 191 16.01 46.56 -23.25
CA VAL A 191 14.92 45.92 -22.48
C VAL A 191 13.74 45.40 -23.32
N LYS A 192 13.47 45.83 -24.56
CA LYS A 192 12.19 45.45 -25.20
C LYS A 192 12.13 44.05 -25.87
N ARG A 193 13.20 43.55 -26.51
CA ARG A 193 13.16 42.24 -27.23
C ARG A 193 13.43 41.02 -26.34
N LYS A 194 14.00 41.24 -25.14
CA LYS A 194 14.28 40.19 -24.14
C LYS A 194 13.06 39.84 -23.27
N VAL A 195 12.02 40.68 -23.23
CA VAL A 195 10.88 40.50 -22.30
C VAL A 195 10.08 39.24 -22.63
N GLY A 196 9.70 38.99 -23.90
CA GLY A 196 8.97 37.77 -24.29
C GLY A 196 9.74 36.48 -23.94
N THR A 197 11.00 36.40 -24.35
CA THR A 197 11.88 35.24 -24.07
C THR A 197 12.13 35.04 -22.57
N ARG A 198 12.23 36.11 -21.77
CA ARG A 198 12.47 36.03 -20.32
C ARG A 198 11.20 35.62 -19.57
N VAL A 199 10.02 36.03 -20.04
CA VAL A 199 8.72 35.59 -19.52
C VAL A 199 8.52 34.09 -19.78
N ASP A 200 8.80 33.60 -20.99
CA ASP A 200 8.71 32.17 -21.33
C ASP A 200 9.67 31.30 -20.49
N VAL A 201 10.91 31.76 -20.29
CA VAL A 201 11.92 31.06 -19.49
C VAL A 201 11.55 31.05 -17.99
N LEU A 202 11.04 32.16 -17.47
CA LEU A 202 10.58 32.27 -16.07
C LEU A 202 9.38 31.34 -15.84
N GLU A 203 8.44 31.30 -16.78
CA GLU A 203 7.26 30.45 -16.70
C GLU A 203 7.64 28.96 -16.78
N GLN A 204 8.59 28.60 -17.65
CA GLN A 204 9.12 27.24 -17.73
C GLN A 204 9.90 26.84 -16.45
N CYS A 205 10.63 27.77 -15.84
CA CYS A 205 11.31 27.56 -14.55
C CYS A 205 10.29 27.35 -13.41
N ARG A 206 9.24 28.18 -13.36
CA ARG A 206 8.14 28.07 -12.39
C ARG A 206 7.41 26.74 -12.55
N ARG A 207 7.05 26.33 -13.76
CA ARG A 207 6.44 25.02 -14.05
C ARG A 207 7.34 23.86 -13.58
N LYS A 208 8.65 23.90 -13.87
CA LYS A 208 9.60 22.88 -13.39
C LYS A 208 9.70 22.85 -11.86
N CYS A 209 9.65 24.00 -11.19
CA CYS A 209 9.68 24.07 -9.72
C CYS A 209 8.41 23.45 -9.11
N LEU A 210 7.24 23.81 -9.64
CA LEU A 210 5.94 23.25 -9.23
C LEU A 210 5.90 21.73 -9.42
N LEU A 211 6.40 21.21 -10.56
CA LEU A 211 6.48 19.77 -10.82
C LEU A 211 7.41 19.08 -9.81
N LEU A 212 8.58 19.65 -9.49
CA LEU A 212 9.49 19.07 -8.48
C LEU A 212 8.90 19.08 -7.08
N GLN A 213 8.21 20.16 -6.68
CA GLN A 213 7.52 20.24 -5.40
C GLN A 213 6.37 19.22 -5.32
N GLN A 214 5.61 19.08 -6.40
CA GLN A 214 4.57 18.06 -6.55
C GLN A 214 5.15 16.64 -6.46
N THR A 215 6.26 16.36 -7.15
CA THR A 215 6.96 15.07 -7.10
C THR A 215 7.48 14.78 -5.69
N ARG A 216 8.07 15.78 -5.01
CA ARG A 216 8.55 15.64 -3.63
C ARG A 216 7.39 15.33 -2.68
N ARG A 217 6.27 16.06 -2.79
CA ARG A 217 5.06 15.81 -1.98
C ARG A 217 4.50 14.42 -2.25
N ASN A 218 4.35 14.03 -3.51
CA ASN A 218 3.84 12.71 -3.87
C ASN A 218 4.76 11.58 -3.38
N THR A 219 6.08 11.77 -3.46
CA THR A 219 7.05 10.81 -2.93
C THR A 219 6.97 10.72 -1.40
N MET A 220 6.84 11.85 -0.70
CA MET A 220 6.64 11.87 0.75
C MET A 220 5.39 11.10 1.16
N ILE A 221 4.27 11.32 0.47
CA ILE A 221 3.03 10.58 0.73
C ILE A 221 3.25 9.08 0.55
N LEU A 222 3.89 8.64 -0.54
CA LEU A 222 4.17 7.23 -0.77
C LEU A 222 5.12 6.60 0.27
N VAL A 223 6.08 7.36 0.79
CA VAL A 223 6.94 6.91 1.90
C VAL A 223 6.13 6.74 3.18
N LEU A 224 5.23 7.68 3.48
CA LEU A 224 4.33 7.55 4.63
C LEU A 224 3.42 6.33 4.52
N VAL A 225 2.94 5.96 3.32
CA VAL A 225 2.21 4.69 3.10
C VAL A 225 3.05 3.51 3.55
N VAL A 226 4.29 3.45 3.05
CA VAL A 226 5.16 2.29 3.27
C VAL A 226 5.53 2.18 4.73
N LEU A 227 5.83 3.29 5.40
CA LEU A 227 6.07 3.30 6.83
C LEU A 227 4.82 2.88 7.64
N PHE A 228 3.64 3.33 7.23
CA PHE A 228 2.40 2.93 7.88
C PHE A 228 2.12 1.44 7.70
N PHE A 229 2.28 0.92 6.48
CA PHE A 229 2.17 -0.51 6.17
C PHE A 229 3.20 -1.31 6.99
N PHE A 230 4.44 -0.83 7.15
CA PHE A 230 5.44 -1.48 8.00
C PHE A 230 4.99 -1.59 9.45
N VAL A 231 4.62 -0.46 10.06
CA VAL A 231 4.30 -0.38 11.48
C VAL A 231 3.02 -1.16 11.82
N SER A 232 2.04 -1.16 10.92
CA SER A 232 0.79 -1.90 11.09
C SER A 232 0.97 -3.41 10.95
N TRP A 233 1.79 -3.88 10.01
CA TRP A 233 2.02 -5.30 9.78
C TRP A 233 3.09 -5.92 10.69
N PHE A 234 3.97 -5.10 11.27
CA PHE A 234 5.04 -5.59 12.13
C PHE A 234 4.53 -6.40 13.35
N PRO A 235 3.54 -5.94 14.14
CA PRO A 235 3.01 -6.71 15.28
C PRO A 235 2.46 -8.08 14.88
N HIS A 236 1.77 -8.16 13.74
CA HIS A 236 1.20 -9.42 13.24
C HIS A 236 2.29 -10.42 12.84
N ASN A 237 3.33 -9.96 12.16
CA ASN A 237 4.48 -10.80 11.81
C ASN A 237 5.26 -11.26 13.04
N VAL A 238 5.43 -10.39 14.05
CA VAL A 238 6.06 -10.74 15.32
C VAL A 238 5.22 -11.77 16.08
N ALA A 239 3.90 -11.59 16.17
CA ALA A 239 3.00 -12.53 16.81
C ALA A 239 3.04 -13.90 16.12
N SER A 240 3.03 -13.94 14.78
CA SER A 240 3.13 -15.18 14.00
C SER A 240 4.43 -15.93 14.30
N MET A 241 5.56 -15.23 14.35
CA MET A 241 6.84 -15.83 14.74
C MET A 241 6.85 -16.29 16.20
N ALA A 242 6.22 -15.53 17.10
CA ALA A 242 6.13 -15.89 18.50
C ALA A 242 5.31 -17.17 18.68
N PHE A 243 4.18 -17.32 17.97
CA PHE A 243 3.34 -18.52 18.02
C PHE A 243 4.04 -19.75 17.45
N GLU A 244 4.88 -19.59 16.42
CA GLU A 244 5.57 -20.69 15.75
C GLU A 244 6.81 -21.20 16.51
N PHE A 245 7.55 -20.29 17.16
CA PHE A 245 8.85 -20.60 17.77
C PHE A 245 8.86 -20.62 19.31
N SER A 246 7.82 -20.10 19.97
CA SER A 246 7.75 -20.09 21.44
C SER A 246 6.90 -21.25 21.97
N ASP A 247 7.24 -21.72 23.18
CA ASP A 247 6.43 -22.73 23.86
C ASP A 247 5.03 -22.18 24.21
N ALA A 248 4.02 -23.03 24.09
CA ALA A 248 2.61 -22.67 24.33
C ALA A 248 2.36 -22.09 25.75
N GLN A 249 3.22 -22.42 26.71
CA GLN A 249 3.16 -21.90 28.09
C GLN A 249 3.39 -20.38 28.17
N LEU A 250 4.09 -19.78 27.20
CA LEU A 250 4.36 -18.35 27.17
C LEU A 250 3.09 -17.49 27.00
N PHE A 251 2.05 -18.06 26.40
CA PHE A 251 0.79 -17.36 26.12
C PHE A 251 -0.32 -17.70 27.12
N ILE A 252 -0.01 -18.49 28.14
CA ILE A 252 -0.94 -18.85 29.22
C ILE A 252 -0.52 -18.06 30.45
N TYR A 253 -1.38 -17.15 30.91
CA TYR A 253 -1.18 -16.41 32.15
C TYR A 253 -2.41 -16.57 33.03
N ASP A 254 -2.21 -16.95 34.29
CA ASP A 254 -3.29 -17.15 35.28
C ASP A 254 -4.39 -18.12 34.79
N GLY A 255 -3.97 -19.23 34.14
CA GLY A 255 -4.89 -20.22 33.57
C GLY A 255 -5.67 -19.77 32.33
N THR A 256 -5.48 -18.53 31.88
CA THR A 256 -6.14 -17.98 30.69
C THR A 256 -5.21 -17.98 29.49
N ASN A 257 -5.70 -18.49 28.35
CA ASN A 257 -4.96 -18.50 27.08
C ASN A 257 -5.20 -17.18 26.30
N TYR A 258 -4.12 -16.40 26.12
CA TYR A 258 -4.16 -15.10 25.46
C TYR A 258 -3.85 -15.14 23.95
N ILE A 259 -3.62 -16.33 23.35
CA ILE A 259 -3.26 -16.48 21.94
C ILE A 259 -4.30 -15.82 21.02
N TYR A 260 -5.58 -16.11 21.22
CA TYR A 260 -6.66 -15.52 20.41
C TYR A 260 -6.75 -14.00 20.57
N LEU A 261 -6.49 -13.47 21.76
CA LEU A 261 -6.51 -12.03 22.00
C LEU A 261 -5.33 -11.33 21.32
N ILE A 262 -4.12 -11.87 21.45
CA ILE A 262 -2.91 -11.34 20.80
C ILE A 262 -3.04 -11.44 19.28
N SER A 263 -3.56 -12.56 18.77
CA SER A 263 -3.85 -12.75 17.34
C SER A 263 -4.87 -11.71 16.86
N LEU A 264 -5.99 -11.54 17.55
CA LEU A 264 -7.02 -10.57 17.20
C LEU A 264 -6.50 -9.13 17.20
N ILE A 265 -5.75 -8.72 18.23
CA ILE A 265 -5.19 -7.37 18.33
C ILE A 265 -4.16 -7.14 17.21
N SER A 266 -3.21 -8.07 17.03
CA SER A 266 -2.17 -7.93 16.02
C SER A 266 -2.74 -7.91 14.60
N HIS A 267 -3.73 -8.77 14.31
CA HIS A 267 -4.47 -8.77 13.05
C HIS A 267 -5.24 -7.46 12.85
N SER A 268 -5.93 -6.98 13.88
CA SER A 268 -6.68 -5.72 13.81
C SER A 268 -5.76 -4.54 13.47
N VAL A 269 -4.57 -4.48 14.09
CA VAL A 269 -3.56 -3.45 13.79
C VAL A 269 -3.08 -3.54 12.34
N ALA A 270 -2.86 -4.75 11.80
CA ALA A 270 -2.52 -4.94 10.39
C ALA A 270 -3.66 -4.45 9.47
N MET A 271 -4.91 -4.73 9.81
CA MET A 271 -6.09 -4.33 9.02
C MET A 271 -6.32 -2.82 8.96
N ILE A 272 -5.85 -2.04 9.95
CA ILE A 272 -5.92 -0.57 9.92
C ILE A 272 -5.17 0.01 8.70
N SER A 273 -4.11 -0.68 8.23
CA SER A 273 -3.38 -0.31 7.01
C SER A 273 -4.29 -0.22 5.78
N ILE A 274 -5.21 -1.17 5.67
CA ILE A 274 -6.13 -1.34 4.55
C ILE A 274 -7.17 -0.21 4.55
N MET A 275 -7.68 0.15 5.73
CA MET A 275 -8.64 1.24 5.91
C MET A 275 -8.05 2.61 5.55
N SER A 276 -6.73 2.77 5.66
CA SER A 276 -6.07 4.04 5.39
C SER A 276 -5.78 4.27 3.90
N ASN A 277 -5.77 3.21 3.09
CA ASN A 277 -5.41 3.27 1.67
C ASN A 277 -6.32 4.21 0.84
N PRO A 278 -7.67 4.19 0.96
CA PRO A 278 -8.55 5.12 0.24
C PRO A 278 -8.30 6.60 0.55
N VAL A 279 -8.09 6.95 1.84
CA VAL A 279 -7.76 8.31 2.28
C VAL A 279 -6.47 8.77 1.62
N LEU A 280 -5.51 7.86 1.55
CA LEU A 280 -4.18 8.13 1.04
C LEU A 280 -4.19 8.37 -0.48
N TYR A 281 -4.98 7.61 -1.25
CA TYR A 281 -5.16 7.86 -2.67
C TYR A 281 -5.90 9.17 -2.96
N GLY A 282 -6.86 9.53 -2.11
CA GLY A 282 -7.50 10.85 -2.15
C GLY A 282 -6.49 12.00 -1.98
N LEU A 283 -5.53 11.84 -1.06
CA LEU A 283 -4.48 12.82 -0.82
C LEU A 283 -3.43 12.87 -1.95
N LEU A 284 -3.10 11.73 -2.56
CA LEU A 284 -2.17 11.62 -3.68
C LEU A 284 -2.72 12.29 -4.94
N ASN A 285 -4.05 12.30 -5.10
CA ASN A 285 -4.74 12.81 -6.28
C ASN A 285 -5.83 13.83 -5.87
N ARG A 286 -5.44 15.07 -5.55
CA ARG A 286 -6.39 16.13 -5.17
C ARG A 286 -7.54 16.34 -6.18
N GLY A 287 -7.33 16.02 -7.47
CA GLY A 287 -8.38 16.03 -8.49
C GLY A 287 -9.43 14.94 -8.29
N PHE A 288 -9.06 13.77 -7.76
CA PHE A 288 -9.98 12.68 -7.44
C PHE A 288 -10.92 13.05 -6.30
N VAL A 289 -10.43 13.71 -5.25
CA VAL A 289 -11.29 14.21 -4.15
C VAL A 289 -12.27 15.27 -4.65
N SER A 290 -11.84 16.14 -5.58
CA SER A 290 -12.72 17.12 -6.22
C SER A 290 -13.78 16.44 -7.09
N HIS A 291 -13.42 15.42 -7.88
CA HIS A 291 -14.37 14.65 -8.67
C HIS A 291 -15.34 13.82 -7.83
N LEU A 292 -14.88 13.19 -6.74
CA LEU A 292 -15.74 12.49 -5.78
C LEU A 292 -16.70 13.45 -5.10
N ARG A 293 -16.22 14.64 -4.69
CA ARG A 293 -17.08 15.68 -4.12
C ARG A 293 -18.12 16.16 -5.13
N HIS A 294 -17.75 16.35 -6.40
CA HIS A 294 -18.70 16.70 -7.47
C HIS A 294 -19.70 15.57 -7.78
N GLY A 295 -19.23 14.33 -7.84
CA GLY A 295 -20.07 13.15 -8.04
C GLY A 295 -21.06 12.98 -6.90
N TRP A 296 -20.59 13.04 -5.66
CA TRP A 296 -21.43 12.92 -4.46
C TRP A 296 -22.44 14.06 -4.34
N THR A 297 -22.04 15.31 -4.58
CA THR A 297 -22.97 16.46 -4.60
C THR A 297 -23.98 16.37 -5.75
N SER A 298 -23.59 15.82 -6.90
CA SER A 298 -24.52 15.58 -8.01
C SER A 298 -25.52 14.45 -7.71
N SER A 299 -25.08 13.37 -7.04
CA SER A 299 -25.96 12.29 -6.58
C SER A 299 -26.91 12.76 -5.48
N LEU A 300 -26.43 13.53 -4.51
CA LEU A 300 -27.28 14.13 -3.47
C LEU A 300 -28.31 15.09 -4.07
N ARG A 301 -27.94 15.87 -5.09
CA ARG A 301 -28.89 16.71 -5.84
C ARG A 301 -29.92 15.89 -6.62
N LYS A 302 -29.51 14.77 -7.24
CA LYS A 302 -30.46 13.85 -7.92
C LYS A 302 -31.42 13.19 -6.93
N PHE A 303 -30.93 12.78 -5.77
CA PHE A 303 -31.74 12.18 -4.71
C PHE A 303 -32.75 13.19 -4.16
N LYS A 304 -32.30 14.41 -3.85
CA LYS A 304 -33.18 15.49 -3.39
C LYS A 304 -34.21 15.92 -4.44
N LYS A 305 -33.84 15.89 -5.73
CA LYS A 305 -34.77 16.18 -6.84
C LYS A 305 -35.82 15.07 -7.00
N SER A 306 -35.41 13.81 -6.88
CA SER A 306 -36.31 12.65 -6.87
C SER A 306 -37.32 12.72 -5.71
N GLU A 307 -36.89 13.19 -4.54
CA GLU A 307 -37.79 13.39 -3.38
C GLU A 307 -38.83 14.48 -3.65
N THR A 308 -38.41 15.64 -4.19
CA THR A 308 -39.34 16.72 -4.54
C THR A 308 -40.31 16.35 -5.67
N ASP A 309 -39.86 15.57 -6.66
CA ASP A 309 -40.73 15.12 -7.76
C ASP A 309 -41.77 14.10 -7.25
N VAL A 310 -41.40 13.24 -6.28
CA VAL A 310 -42.36 12.31 -5.63
C VAL A 310 -43.35 13.06 -4.73
N SER A 311 -42.92 14.08 -3.99
CA SER A 311 -43.82 14.91 -3.18
C SER A 311 -44.78 15.76 -4.02
N ALA A 312 -44.39 16.16 -5.25
CA ALA A 312 -45.23 16.93 -6.16
C ALA A 312 -46.31 16.08 -6.88
N VAL A 313 -46.16 14.75 -6.88
CA VAL A 313 -47.15 13.80 -7.46
C VAL A 313 -48.17 13.34 -6.40
N LEU A 314 -47.90 13.57 -5.12
CA LEU A 314 -48.74 13.17 -3.98
C LEU A 314 -49.60 14.30 -3.40
N VAL A 315 -49.66 15.47 -4.06
CA VAL A 315 -50.55 16.61 -3.77
C VAL A 315 -51.43 16.84 -4.98
#